data_AF-G9A4A3-F1
#
_entry.id   AF-G9A4A3-F1
#
_cell.length_a   1.000
_cell.length_b   1.000
_cell.length_c   1.000
_cell.angle_alpha   90.00
_cell.angle_beta   90.00
_cell.angle_gamma   90.00
#
_symmetry.space_group_name_H-M   'P 1'
#
loop_
_entity.id
_entity.type
_entity.pdbx_description
1 polymer ?
#
loop_
_entity_poly.entity_id
_entity_poly.type
_entity_poly.pdbx_seq_one_letter_code
_entity_poly.pdbx_strand_id
1 'polypeptide(L)'
;MQVLPKGIRHIPGFLDRPRQEALVEAIRDVVAAAPLYVPEMPKTGKPMSVRMTNCGSLGWVTDRARGYRYQPDHPVTRQPWPPIPEILLDIWQTVSASDKQPEACLVNFYSADARMGLHQDRDERDLETAVVSISLGDSCLFRVGGRTRGGQTMSFKLESGDVVVLGGEGRLAFHGVDRIYPNTSTLLKNGGRVNLTLRRVNP
;
A
#
# COMPACT_ATOMS: atom_id res chain seq x y z
N MET A 1 15.19 -15.40 -13.98
CA MET A 1 14.75 -14.09 -13.45
C MET A 1 13.43 -13.73 -14.12
N GLN A 2 12.41 -13.40 -13.34
CA GLN A 2 11.13 -12.97 -13.89
C GLN A 2 11.29 -11.53 -14.43
N VAL A 3 11.01 -11.31 -15.71
CA VAL A 3 11.10 -9.96 -16.31
C VAL A 3 9.81 -9.22 -15.98
N LEU A 4 9.90 -8.17 -15.17
CA LEU A 4 8.79 -7.31 -14.80
C LEU A 4 8.56 -6.24 -15.89
N PRO A 5 7.37 -5.61 -15.94
CA PRO A 5 7.13 -4.49 -16.84
C PRO A 5 8.09 -3.35 -16.50
N LYS A 6 8.47 -2.55 -17.51
CA LYS A 6 9.35 -1.39 -17.30
C LYS A 6 8.81 -0.48 -16.20
N GLY A 7 9.70 -0.01 -15.34
CA GLY A 7 9.35 0.87 -14.21
C GLY A 7 8.79 0.14 -12.98
N ILE A 8 8.54 -1.17 -13.05
CA ILE A 8 8.19 -2.00 -11.89
C ILE A 8 9.44 -2.71 -11.39
N ARG A 9 9.77 -2.52 -10.10
CA ARG A 9 10.86 -3.24 -9.43
C ARG A 9 10.31 -4.01 -8.26
N HIS A 10 10.66 -5.29 -8.16
CA HIS A 10 10.42 -6.14 -6.99
C HIS A 10 11.76 -6.40 -6.32
N ILE A 11 11.84 -6.10 -5.03
CA ILE A 11 13.02 -6.25 -4.19
C ILE A 11 12.66 -7.28 -3.11
N PRO A 12 12.86 -8.59 -3.39
CA PRO A 12 12.47 -9.65 -2.48
C PRO A 12 13.35 -9.65 -1.22
N GLY A 13 12.74 -9.90 -0.07
CA GLY A 13 13.46 -10.00 1.21
C GLY A 13 14.20 -8.72 1.61
N PHE A 14 13.72 -7.55 1.17
CA PHE A 14 14.36 -6.26 1.45
C PHE A 14 14.43 -5.95 2.95
N LEU A 15 13.41 -6.37 3.70
CA LEU A 15 13.39 -6.29 5.15
C LEU A 15 13.73 -7.66 5.74
N ASP A 16 14.80 -7.71 6.52
CA ASP A 16 15.07 -8.86 7.38
C ASP A 16 14.06 -8.93 8.54
N ARG A 17 14.09 -10.04 9.29
CA ARG A 17 13.11 -10.30 10.35
C ARG A 17 13.05 -9.18 11.42
N PRO A 18 14.18 -8.70 11.98
CA PRO A 18 14.13 -7.61 12.96
C PRO A 18 13.51 -6.32 12.42
N ARG A 19 13.82 -5.93 11.17
CA ARG A 19 13.21 -4.73 10.57
C ARG A 19 11.72 -4.90 10.31
N GLN A 20 11.28 -6.11 9.93
CA GLN A 20 9.85 -6.41 9.82
C GLN A 20 9.13 -6.28 11.17
N GLU A 21 9.71 -6.79 12.26
CA GLU A 21 9.13 -6.70 13.60
C GLU A 21 9.05 -5.25 14.09
N ALA A 22 10.14 -4.48 13.94
CA ALA A 22 10.17 -3.06 14.28
C ALA A 22 9.11 -2.26 13.49
N LEU A 23 8.98 -2.56 12.19
CA LEU A 23 7.99 -1.91 11.34
C LEU A 23 6.55 -2.27 11.75
N VAL A 24 6.30 -3.52 12.18
CA VAL A 24 4.99 -3.92 12.71
C VAL A 24 4.64 -3.14 13.98
N GLU A 25 5.58 -2.97 14.92
CA GLU A 25 5.32 -2.17 16.13
C GLU A 25 5.04 -0.70 15.78
N ALA A 26 5.82 -0.09 14.89
CA ALA A 26 5.57 1.28 14.43
C ALA A 26 4.18 1.44 13.79
N ILE A 27 3.72 0.43 13.04
CA ILE A 27 2.37 0.43 12.46
C ILE A 27 1.29 0.18 13.50
N ARG A 28 1.57 -0.55 14.59
CA ARG A 28 0.63 -0.66 15.71
C ARG A 28 0.42 0.68 16.39
N ASP A 29 1.47 1.49 16.56
CA ASP A 29 1.35 2.84 17.11
C ASP A 29 0.50 3.74 16.20
N VAL A 30 0.71 3.65 14.87
CA VAL A 30 -0.15 4.31 13.87
C VAL A 30 -1.60 3.88 14.03
N VAL A 31 -1.87 2.58 14.13
CA VAL A 31 -3.24 2.04 14.28
C VAL A 31 -3.86 2.42 15.62
N ALA A 32 -3.07 2.56 16.69
CA ALA A 32 -3.56 3.01 17.98
C ALA A 32 -4.04 4.47 17.92
N ALA A 33 -3.31 5.35 17.21
CA ALA A 33 -3.68 6.75 17.03
C ALA A 33 -4.78 6.94 15.96
N ALA A 34 -4.73 6.15 14.88
CA ALA A 34 -5.65 6.18 13.75
C ALA A 34 -6.17 4.75 13.46
N PRO A 35 -7.25 4.32 14.14
CA PRO A 35 -7.77 2.96 14.02
C PRO A 35 -8.13 2.55 12.60
N LEU A 36 -7.93 1.27 12.28
CA LEU A 36 -8.41 0.70 11.03
C LEU A 36 -9.93 0.86 10.88
N TYR A 37 -10.37 1.29 9.71
CA TYR A 37 -11.79 1.36 9.34
C TYR A 37 -12.06 0.57 8.05
N VAL A 38 -13.34 0.29 7.76
CA VAL A 38 -13.77 -0.31 6.49
C VAL A 38 -14.26 0.81 5.56
N PRO A 39 -13.53 1.15 4.50
CA PRO A 39 -13.98 2.13 3.52
C PRO A 39 -15.14 1.64 2.65
N GLU A 40 -15.83 2.58 2.01
CA GLU A 40 -16.91 2.29 1.06
C GLU A 40 -16.51 2.60 -0.38
N MET A 41 -17.00 1.77 -1.31
CA MET A 41 -16.84 1.98 -2.75
C MET A 41 -17.67 3.19 -3.23
N PRO A 42 -17.09 4.18 -3.96
CA PRO A 42 -17.79 5.42 -4.31
C PRO A 42 -19.08 5.24 -5.10
N LYS A 43 -19.13 4.25 -5.99
CA LYS A 43 -20.28 4.05 -6.89
C LYS A 43 -21.41 3.26 -6.25
N THR A 44 -21.10 2.38 -5.32
CA THR A 44 -22.05 1.38 -4.82
C THR A 44 -22.36 1.53 -3.33
N GLY A 45 -21.53 2.26 -2.58
CA GLY A 45 -21.57 2.31 -1.11
C GLY A 45 -21.25 0.96 -0.46
N LYS A 46 -20.83 -0.05 -1.23
CA LYS A 46 -20.50 -1.36 -0.65
C LYS A 46 -19.20 -1.26 0.15
N PRO A 47 -19.11 -1.91 1.31
CA PRO A 47 -17.86 -1.96 2.07
C PRO A 47 -16.78 -2.67 1.25
N MET A 48 -15.55 -2.17 1.35
CA MET A 48 -14.38 -2.85 0.83
C MET A 48 -14.06 -4.07 1.69
N SER A 49 -13.49 -5.13 1.09
CA SER A 49 -13.00 -6.29 1.85
C SER A 49 -11.71 -6.01 2.62
N VAL A 50 -11.08 -4.86 2.37
CA VAL A 50 -9.80 -4.44 2.97
C VAL A 50 -10.10 -3.39 4.04
N ARG A 51 -9.47 -3.51 5.20
CA ARG A 51 -9.49 -2.46 6.23
C ARG A 51 -8.32 -1.53 6.03
N MET A 52 -8.52 -0.24 6.26
CA MET A 52 -7.54 0.80 5.93
C MET A 52 -7.33 1.76 7.10
N THR A 53 -6.12 2.30 7.19
CA THR A 53 -5.79 3.53 7.90
C THR A 53 -4.64 4.23 7.18
N ASN A 54 -4.21 5.40 7.64
CA ASN A 54 -3.11 6.13 7.02
C ASN A 54 -2.19 6.76 8.08
N CYS A 55 -0.98 7.11 7.66
CA CYS A 55 -0.09 8.04 8.34
C CYS A 55 0.54 9.03 7.34
N GLY A 56 0.94 10.20 7.81
CA GLY A 56 1.45 11.32 7.02
C GLY A 56 0.56 12.56 7.04
N SER A 57 0.98 13.62 6.36
CA SER A 57 0.19 14.86 6.26
C SER A 57 -1.11 14.66 5.49
N LEU A 58 -1.19 13.58 4.70
CA LEU A 58 -2.36 13.19 3.92
C LEU A 58 -2.62 11.69 4.06
N GLY A 59 -3.89 11.31 3.98
CA GLY A 59 -4.32 9.92 3.90
C GLY A 59 -5.29 9.72 2.75
N TRP A 60 -5.14 8.60 2.05
CA TRP A 60 -6.08 8.21 1.00
C TRP A 60 -7.35 7.67 1.64
N VAL A 61 -8.51 8.14 1.18
CA VAL A 61 -9.81 7.75 1.69
C VAL A 61 -10.81 7.60 0.55
N THR A 62 -11.87 6.84 0.83
CA THR A 62 -12.98 6.66 -0.09
C THR A 62 -14.30 6.53 0.64
N ASP A 63 -15.34 7.14 0.08
CA ASP A 63 -16.71 6.99 0.51
C ASP A 63 -17.67 7.26 -0.66
N ARG A 64 -18.94 6.89 -0.51
CA ARG A 64 -19.97 7.10 -1.54
C ARG A 64 -20.23 8.57 -1.86
N ALA A 65 -20.11 9.45 -0.87
CA ALA A 65 -20.52 10.84 -1.01
C ALA A 65 -19.48 11.69 -1.75
N ARG A 66 -18.20 11.43 -1.53
CA ARG A 66 -17.08 12.27 -1.98
C ARG A 66 -16.09 11.55 -2.88
N GLY A 67 -16.21 10.23 -3.03
CA GLY A 67 -15.30 9.45 -3.85
C GLY A 67 -13.88 9.33 -3.28
N TYR A 68 -12.95 8.96 -4.16
CA TYR A 68 -11.52 8.80 -3.83
C TYR A 68 -10.85 10.17 -3.68
N ARG A 69 -10.04 10.34 -2.64
CA ARG A 69 -9.29 11.58 -2.39
C ARG A 69 -8.19 11.39 -1.35
N TYR A 70 -7.31 12.37 -1.29
CA TYR A 70 -6.45 12.62 -0.13
C TYR A 70 -7.08 13.65 0.81
N GLN A 71 -6.98 13.43 2.12
CA GLN A 71 -7.41 14.40 3.13
C GLN A 71 -6.49 14.34 4.38
N PRO A 72 -6.39 15.41 5.18
CA PRO A 72 -5.48 15.46 6.34
C PRO A 72 -6.01 14.72 7.58
N ASP A 73 -7.31 14.43 7.64
CA ASP A 73 -7.95 13.86 8.84
C ASP A 73 -8.47 12.44 8.61
N HIS A 74 -8.55 11.65 9.67
CA HIS A 74 -9.21 10.35 9.69
C HIS A 74 -10.73 10.49 9.46
N PRO A 75 -11.35 9.70 8.56
CA PRO A 75 -12.76 9.89 8.20
C PRO A 75 -13.73 9.60 9.36
N VAL A 76 -13.39 8.65 10.24
CA VAL A 76 -14.18 8.29 11.43
C VAL A 76 -13.84 9.16 12.66
N THR A 77 -12.60 9.15 13.14
CA THR A 77 -12.22 9.89 14.37
C THR A 77 -12.14 11.40 14.19
N ARG A 78 -12.04 11.88 12.93
CA ARG A 78 -11.89 13.30 12.56
C ARG A 78 -10.63 13.97 13.12
N GLN A 79 -9.68 13.17 13.63
CA GLN A 79 -8.37 13.64 14.06
C GLN A 79 -7.38 13.62 12.88
N PRO A 80 -6.32 14.46 12.90
CA PRO A 80 -5.24 14.37 11.93
C PRO A 80 -4.63 12.96 11.89
N TRP A 81 -4.12 12.55 10.72
CA TRP A 81 -3.34 11.31 10.63
C TRP A 81 -2.03 11.43 11.45
N PRO A 82 -1.57 10.35 12.10
CA PRO A 82 -0.27 10.34 12.77
C PRO A 82 0.87 10.53 11.75
N PRO A 83 2.05 11.00 12.16
CA PRO A 83 3.19 11.16 11.26
C PRO A 83 3.63 9.82 10.66
N ILE A 84 4.26 9.86 9.48
CA ILE A 84 4.89 8.67 8.88
C ILE A 84 6.06 8.24 9.79
N PRO A 85 6.10 6.98 10.28
CA PRO A 85 7.23 6.49 11.07
C PRO A 85 8.57 6.59 10.34
N GLU A 86 9.65 6.90 11.06
CA GLU A 86 10.99 7.12 10.50
C GLU A 86 11.48 5.93 9.64
N ILE A 87 11.23 4.70 10.10
CA ILE A 87 11.59 3.47 9.36
C ILE A 87 10.98 3.44 7.95
N LEU A 88 9.80 4.03 7.72
CA LEU A 88 9.20 4.13 6.40
C LEU A 88 9.83 5.23 5.55
N LEU A 89 10.26 6.33 6.17
CA LEU A 89 11.01 7.40 5.51
C LEU A 89 12.38 6.89 5.05
N ASP A 90 13.07 6.10 5.87
CA ASP A 90 14.35 5.46 5.51
C ASP A 90 14.19 4.51 4.31
N ILE A 91 13.14 3.67 4.33
CA ILE A 91 12.82 2.77 3.22
C ILE A 91 12.54 3.60 1.96
N TRP A 92 11.72 4.64 2.07
CA TRP A 92 11.41 5.54 0.95
C TRP A 92 12.66 6.17 0.34
N GLN A 93 13.54 6.75 1.16
CA GLN A 93 14.80 7.36 0.70
C GLN A 93 15.68 6.34 -0.02
N THR A 94 15.70 5.09 0.46
CA THR A 94 16.51 4.01 -0.13
C THR A 94 15.97 3.57 -1.49
N VAL A 95 14.65 3.44 -1.65
CA VAL A 95 14.08 2.75 -2.82
C VAL A 95 13.31 3.64 -3.79
N SER A 96 12.86 4.83 -3.42
CA SER A 96 11.98 5.65 -4.27
C SER A 96 12.69 6.25 -5.48
N ALA A 97 14.01 6.47 -5.38
CA ALA A 97 14.80 7.23 -6.35
C ALA A 97 14.25 8.65 -6.58
N SER A 98 13.71 9.29 -5.54
CA SER A 98 13.18 10.65 -5.54
C SER A 98 13.70 11.44 -4.35
N ASP A 99 14.02 12.72 -4.57
CA ASP A 99 14.37 13.66 -3.49
C ASP A 99 13.13 14.18 -2.74
N LYS A 100 11.93 13.92 -3.26
CA LYS A 100 10.67 14.33 -2.61
C LYS A 100 10.30 13.34 -1.51
N GLN A 101 9.91 13.87 -0.35
CA GLN A 101 9.41 13.06 0.76
C GLN A 101 7.95 12.62 0.52
N PRO A 102 7.56 11.42 1.00
CA PRO A 102 6.19 10.95 0.91
C PRO A 102 5.30 11.78 1.83
N GLU A 103 4.07 12.04 1.40
CA GLU A 103 3.09 12.81 2.18
C GLU A 103 2.00 11.91 2.75
N ALA A 104 1.87 10.70 2.19
CA ALA A 104 0.88 9.71 2.59
C ALA A 104 1.49 8.31 2.59
N CYS A 105 1.15 7.54 3.62
CA CYS A 105 1.30 6.10 3.65
C CYS A 105 -0.04 5.44 3.96
N LEU A 106 -0.61 4.76 2.97
CA LEU A 106 -1.82 3.96 3.13
C LEU A 106 -1.46 2.60 3.75
N VAL A 107 -2.07 2.29 4.89
CA VAL A 107 -1.95 1.01 5.59
C VAL A 107 -3.17 0.16 5.26
N ASN A 108 -2.95 -0.90 4.49
CA ASN A 108 -3.99 -1.87 4.14
C ASN A 108 -3.82 -3.14 4.98
N PHE A 109 -4.89 -3.56 5.66
CA PHE A 109 -4.97 -4.88 6.29
C PHE A 109 -5.91 -5.80 5.50
N TYR A 110 -5.39 -6.97 5.12
CA TYR A 110 -6.10 -8.01 4.39
C TYR A 110 -6.31 -9.22 5.30
N SER A 111 -7.56 -9.64 5.47
CA SER A 111 -7.92 -10.98 5.91
C SER A 111 -7.69 -12.00 4.79
N ALA A 112 -7.83 -13.30 5.08
CA ALA A 112 -7.60 -14.37 4.12
C ALA A 112 -8.47 -14.29 2.84
N ASP A 113 -9.67 -13.74 2.95
CA ASP A 113 -10.65 -13.58 1.88
C ASP A 113 -10.61 -12.20 1.19
N ALA A 114 -9.83 -11.25 1.75
CA ALA A 114 -9.73 -9.90 1.24
C ALA A 114 -8.96 -9.86 -0.08
N ARG A 115 -9.41 -8.97 -0.98
CA ARG A 115 -8.79 -8.75 -2.30
C ARG A 115 -8.85 -7.30 -2.70
N MET A 116 -7.96 -6.90 -3.61
CA MET A 116 -7.98 -5.59 -4.25
C MET A 116 -7.91 -5.79 -5.76
N GLY A 117 -9.00 -5.45 -6.47
CA GLY A 117 -9.05 -5.59 -7.92
C GLY A 117 -8.04 -4.70 -8.63
N LEU A 118 -7.82 -4.94 -9.92
CA LEU A 118 -6.92 -4.11 -10.73
C LEU A 118 -7.37 -2.64 -10.72
N HIS A 119 -6.48 -1.78 -10.26
CA HIS A 119 -6.64 -0.33 -10.20
C HIS A 119 -5.32 0.37 -10.54
N GLN A 120 -5.36 1.69 -10.64
CA GLN A 120 -4.18 2.53 -10.76
C GLN A 120 -4.19 3.53 -9.61
N ASP A 121 -3.01 3.79 -9.06
CA ASP A 121 -2.78 4.90 -8.15
C ASP A 121 -2.66 6.17 -9.00
N ARG A 122 -3.76 6.90 -9.14
CA ARG A 122 -3.87 8.08 -10.01
C ARG A 122 -4.57 9.28 -9.36
N ASP A 123 -4.79 9.19 -8.05
CA ASP A 123 -5.45 10.25 -7.28
C ASP A 123 -4.43 11.28 -6.77
N GLU A 124 -3.13 11.03 -6.97
CA GLU A 124 -2.06 11.98 -6.70
C GLU A 124 -2.01 13.06 -7.78
N ARG A 125 -1.59 14.28 -7.40
CA ARG A 125 -1.24 15.35 -8.33
C ARG A 125 0.16 15.15 -8.92
N ASP A 126 1.07 14.54 -8.16
CA ASP A 126 2.38 14.08 -8.64
C ASP A 126 2.28 12.63 -9.13
N LEU A 127 2.29 12.48 -10.46
CA LEU A 127 2.27 11.18 -11.14
C LEU A 127 3.65 10.76 -11.67
N GLU A 128 4.71 11.49 -11.32
CA GLU A 128 6.09 11.17 -11.71
C GLU A 128 6.82 10.44 -10.58
N THR A 129 6.62 10.89 -9.33
CA THR A 129 7.23 10.26 -8.16
C THR A 129 6.69 8.85 -7.95
N ALA A 130 7.58 7.88 -7.71
CA ALA A 130 7.23 6.47 -7.57
C ALA A 130 6.23 6.18 -6.42
N VAL A 131 5.48 5.09 -6.57
CA VAL A 131 4.77 4.45 -5.44
C VAL A 131 5.66 3.37 -4.85
N VAL A 132 5.83 3.37 -3.54
CA VAL A 132 6.58 2.33 -2.80
C VAL A 132 5.60 1.49 -1.98
N SER A 133 5.55 0.19 -2.26
CA SER A 133 4.67 -0.79 -1.60
C SER A 133 5.51 -1.80 -0.81
N ILE A 134 5.23 -1.96 0.48
CA ILE A 134 5.94 -2.86 1.39
C ILE A 134 4.96 -3.93 1.85
N SER A 135 5.35 -5.20 1.80
CA SER A 135 4.53 -6.34 2.24
C SER A 135 4.99 -6.90 3.59
N LEU A 136 4.06 -7.14 4.51
CA LEU A 136 4.29 -7.74 5.83
C LEU A 136 3.22 -8.78 6.12
N GLY A 137 3.61 -9.88 6.77
CA GLY A 137 2.68 -10.96 7.13
C GLY A 137 2.44 -11.92 5.97
N ASP A 138 1.21 -12.41 5.84
CA ASP A 138 0.86 -13.42 4.85
C ASP A 138 1.18 -12.97 3.42
N SER A 139 1.67 -13.92 2.63
CA SER A 139 1.99 -13.71 1.23
C SER A 139 0.74 -13.43 0.41
N CYS A 140 0.89 -12.78 -0.74
CA CYS A 140 -0.22 -12.59 -1.69
C CYS A 140 0.19 -12.88 -3.13
N LEU A 141 -0.81 -13.15 -3.97
CA LEU A 141 -0.66 -13.12 -5.42
C LEU A 141 -0.90 -11.68 -5.90
N PHE A 142 0.19 -10.99 -6.21
CA PHE A 142 0.15 -9.65 -6.75
C PHE A 142 0.07 -9.70 -8.27
N ARG A 143 -0.88 -8.96 -8.83
CA ARG A 143 -1.06 -8.85 -10.28
C ARG A 143 -0.66 -7.46 -10.73
N VAL A 144 0.13 -7.39 -11.81
CA VAL A 144 0.52 -6.13 -12.46
C VAL A 144 0.28 -6.26 -13.97
N GLY A 145 -0.18 -5.18 -14.59
CA GLY A 145 -0.37 -5.05 -16.04
C GLY A 145 0.33 -3.83 -16.61
N GLY A 146 -0.10 -3.40 -17.79
CA GLY A 146 0.34 -2.14 -18.40
C GLY A 146 -0.44 -0.92 -17.92
N ARG A 147 -0.29 0.20 -18.64
CA ARG A 147 -1.02 1.46 -18.39
C ARG A 147 -2.48 1.42 -18.87
N THR A 148 -2.81 0.49 -19.76
CA THR A 148 -4.13 0.33 -20.36
C THR A 148 -4.90 -0.81 -19.70
N ARG A 149 -6.20 -0.57 -19.46
CA ARG A 149 -7.08 -1.58 -18.89
C ARG A 149 -7.33 -2.69 -19.90
N GLY A 150 -7.36 -3.94 -19.44
CA GLY A 150 -7.58 -5.11 -20.31
C GLY A 150 -6.35 -5.58 -21.09
N GLY A 151 -5.20 -4.91 -20.92
CA GLY A 151 -3.92 -5.38 -21.45
C GLY A 151 -3.41 -6.64 -20.75
N GLN A 152 -2.28 -7.16 -21.25
CA GLN A 152 -1.61 -8.31 -20.65
C GLN A 152 -1.26 -8.02 -19.19
N THR A 153 -1.48 -9.02 -18.34
CA THR A 153 -1.10 -8.97 -16.93
C THR A 153 -0.15 -10.11 -16.62
N MET A 154 0.68 -9.91 -15.61
CA MET A 154 1.48 -10.94 -15.00
C MET A 154 1.20 -10.96 -13.50
N SER A 155 1.39 -12.11 -12.89
CA SER A 155 1.25 -12.26 -11.44
C SER A 155 2.52 -12.87 -10.87
N PHE A 156 2.85 -12.44 -9.66
CA PHE A 156 3.95 -12.99 -8.88
C PHE A 156 3.60 -12.93 -7.40
N LYS A 157 4.26 -13.78 -6.61
CA LYS A 157 4.04 -13.84 -5.18
C LYS A 157 4.83 -12.72 -4.50
N LEU A 158 4.17 -12.00 -3.60
CA LEU A 158 4.83 -11.11 -2.65
C LEU A 158 4.83 -11.77 -1.29
N GLU A 159 5.99 -11.80 -0.65
CA GLU A 159 6.20 -12.40 0.66
C GLU A 159 6.47 -11.32 1.73
N SER A 160 6.52 -11.74 3.00
CA SER A 160 6.78 -10.85 4.12
C SER A 160 8.20 -10.27 4.01
N GLY A 161 8.30 -8.94 4.00
CA GLY A 161 9.55 -8.19 3.85
C GLY A 161 9.87 -7.74 2.42
N ASP A 162 9.05 -8.11 1.44
CA ASP A 162 9.22 -7.68 0.06
C ASP A 162 8.83 -6.22 -0.14
N VAL A 163 9.53 -5.57 -1.06
CA VAL A 163 9.21 -4.21 -1.54
C VAL A 163 8.95 -4.21 -3.04
N VAL A 164 7.90 -3.50 -3.47
CA VAL A 164 7.61 -3.21 -4.87
C VAL A 164 7.65 -1.70 -5.08
N VAL A 165 8.36 -1.26 -6.11
CA VAL A 165 8.37 0.14 -6.54
C VAL A 165 7.74 0.25 -7.92
N LEU A 166 6.73 1.12 -8.03
CA LEU A 166 6.07 1.47 -9.29
C LEU A 166 6.47 2.90 -9.66
N GLY A 167 7.49 3.04 -10.52
CA GLY A 167 8.02 4.33 -10.97
C GLY A 167 8.12 4.42 -12.50
N GLY A 168 8.47 5.59 -13.03
CA GLY A 168 8.61 5.81 -14.47
C GLY A 168 7.42 5.30 -15.28
N GLU A 169 7.66 4.51 -16.33
CA GLU A 169 6.60 3.92 -17.17
C GLU A 169 5.59 3.06 -16.38
N GLY A 170 6.03 2.46 -15.27
CA GLY A 170 5.25 1.60 -14.39
C GLY A 170 4.47 2.34 -13.31
N ARG A 171 4.68 3.66 -13.13
CA ARG A 171 4.03 4.47 -12.09
C ARG A 171 2.50 4.45 -12.18
N LEU A 172 1.98 4.31 -13.39
CA LEU A 172 0.56 4.17 -13.69
C LEU A 172 0.22 2.76 -14.21
N ALA A 173 0.93 1.73 -13.78
CA ALA A 173 0.55 0.36 -14.12
C ALA A 173 -0.72 -0.06 -13.37
N PHE A 174 -1.64 -0.74 -14.06
CA PHE A 174 -2.74 -1.42 -13.39
C PHE A 174 -2.19 -2.52 -12.48
N HIS A 175 -2.59 -2.53 -11.22
CA HIS A 175 -2.14 -3.53 -10.27
C HIS A 175 -3.18 -3.86 -9.21
N GLY A 176 -2.99 -4.96 -8.50
CA GLY A 176 -3.93 -5.43 -7.49
C GLY A 176 -3.44 -6.66 -6.73
N VAL A 177 -4.23 -7.07 -5.75
CA VAL A 177 -4.01 -8.25 -4.92
C VAL A 177 -5.15 -9.21 -5.18
N ASP A 178 -4.87 -10.29 -5.91
CA ASP A 178 -5.88 -11.26 -6.34
C ASP A 178 -6.27 -12.22 -5.21
N ARG A 179 -5.28 -12.62 -4.40
CA ARG A 179 -5.41 -13.68 -3.40
C ARG A 179 -4.42 -13.49 -2.27
N ILE A 180 -4.85 -13.72 -1.04
CA ILE A 180 -3.98 -13.89 0.13
C ILE A 180 -3.72 -15.39 0.35
N TYR A 181 -2.48 -15.75 0.67
CA TYR A 181 -2.09 -17.10 1.07
C TYR A 181 -1.98 -17.14 2.60
N PRO A 182 -3.02 -17.62 3.31
CA PRO A 182 -3.05 -17.56 4.78
C PRO A 182 -1.97 -18.45 5.40
N ASN A 183 -1.52 -18.08 6.59
CA ASN A 183 -0.56 -18.82 7.43
C ASN A 183 0.79 -19.05 6.75
N THR A 184 1.24 -18.10 5.94
CA THR A 184 2.56 -18.15 5.26
C THR A 184 3.62 -17.31 5.97
N SER A 185 3.26 -16.58 7.03
CA SER A 185 4.20 -15.83 7.86
C SER A 185 3.86 -15.97 9.34
N THR A 186 4.91 -15.96 10.18
CA THR A 186 4.79 -15.94 11.64
C THR A 186 4.95 -14.53 12.22
N LEU A 187 5.02 -13.50 11.38
CA LEU A 187 5.23 -12.12 11.81
C LEU A 187 4.04 -11.55 12.58
N LEU A 188 2.81 -11.81 12.10
CA LEU A 188 1.59 -11.35 12.74
C LEU A 188 0.96 -12.49 13.55
N LYS A 189 0.84 -12.30 14.87
CA LYS A 189 0.34 -13.34 15.79
C LYS A 189 -1.02 -13.93 15.39
N ASN A 190 -1.89 -13.11 14.81
CA ASN A 190 -3.25 -13.50 14.41
C ASN A 190 -3.39 -13.72 12.89
N GLY A 191 -2.26 -13.88 12.17
CA GLY A 191 -2.22 -13.98 10.72
C GLY A 191 -2.65 -12.69 9.99
N GLY A 192 -2.86 -12.81 8.69
CA GLY A 192 -3.24 -11.71 7.81
C GLY A 192 -2.04 -11.05 7.15
N ARG A 193 -2.34 -10.12 6.23
CA ARG A 193 -1.34 -9.36 5.48
C ARG A 193 -1.52 -7.87 5.72
N VAL A 194 -0.41 -7.19 6.00
CA VAL A 194 -0.33 -5.74 6.02
C VAL A 194 0.45 -5.28 4.79
N ASN A 195 -0.05 -4.24 4.15
CA ASN A 195 0.65 -3.56 3.06
C ASN A 195 0.72 -2.06 3.34
N LEU A 196 1.90 -1.51 3.18
CA LEU A 196 2.19 -0.10 3.39
C LEU A 196 2.52 0.52 2.04
N THR A 197 1.70 1.46 1.58
CA THR A 197 1.89 2.11 0.29
C THR A 197 2.20 3.59 0.48
N LEU A 198 3.47 3.96 0.30
CA LEU A 198 3.95 5.34 0.37
C LEU A 198 3.81 6.06 -0.96
N ARG A 199 3.40 7.32 -0.88
CA ARG A 199 3.14 8.16 -2.05
C ARG A 199 3.49 9.62 -1.76
N ARG A 200 4.06 10.27 -2.77
CA ARG A 200 4.06 11.73 -2.90
C ARG A 200 2.75 12.13 -3.56
N VAL A 201 1.99 13.04 -2.97
CA VAL A 201 0.67 13.43 -3.48
C VAL A 201 0.78 14.70 -4.30
N ASN A 202 1.61 15.64 -3.87
CA ASN A 202 1.75 16.98 -4.45
C ASN A 202 3.06 17.12 -5.23
N PRO A 203 3.14 18.03 -6.21
CA PRO A 203 4.40 18.31 -6.91
C PRO A 203 5.56 18.72 -6.00
#